data_AF-A0A7R9MJU2-F1
#
_entry.id   AF-A0A7R9MJU2-F1
#
_cell.length_a   1.000
_cell.length_b   1.000
_cell.length_c   1.000
_cell.angle_alpha   90.00
_cell.angle_beta   90.00
_cell.angle_gamma   90.00
#
_symmetry.space_group_name_H-M   'P 1'
#
loop_
_entity.id
_entity.type
_entity.pdbx_description
1 polymer ?
#
loop_
_entity_poly.entity_id
_entity_poly.type
_entity_poly.pdbx_seq_one_letter_code
_entity_poly.pdbx_strand_id
1 'polypeptide(L)'
;QSASLHFTAVDEERKQKFKHNSDIPGSICVNLRTPNDLIGLIVGRNGATIRNIQKVSETYIETPKESHNQWFTMTGLMANVENAKHMIAEHVSLKTNRHFYIDLMPNGDNVLTSYQ
;
A
#
# COMPACT_ATOMS: atom_id res chain seq x y z
N GLN A 1 21.17 21.50 15.67
CA GLN A 1 21.18 21.18 14.23
C GLN A 1 21.19 19.66 14.00
N SER A 2 20.35 18.89 14.69
CA SER A 2 20.54 17.42 14.76
C SER A 2 19.28 16.60 14.41
N ALA A 3 18.13 17.23 14.16
CA ALA A 3 16.90 16.54 13.77
C ALA A 3 16.76 16.36 12.25
N SER A 4 17.25 17.32 11.46
CA SER A 4 17.13 17.29 9.99
C SER A 4 17.96 16.16 9.37
N LEU A 5 19.17 15.90 9.88
CA LEU A 5 20.02 14.79 9.43
C LEU A 5 19.41 13.42 9.77
N HIS A 6 18.80 13.29 10.95
CA HIS A 6 18.20 12.03 11.40
C HIS A 6 16.94 11.67 10.59
N PHE A 7 16.11 12.67 10.22
CA PHE A 7 14.92 12.42 9.39
C PHE A 7 15.30 11.98 7.96
N THR A 8 16.32 12.62 7.36
CA THR A 8 16.80 12.29 6.02
C THR A 8 17.34 10.85 5.94
N ALA A 9 18.13 10.40 6.93
CA ALA A 9 18.68 9.05 6.96
C ALA A 9 17.60 7.95 7.08
N VAL A 10 16.51 8.22 7.80
CA VAL A 10 15.38 7.28 7.96
C VAL A 10 14.57 7.13 6.67
N ASP A 11 14.36 8.22 5.91
CA ASP A 11 13.75 8.15 4.57
C ASP A 11 14.68 7.43 3.57
N GLU A 12 16.00 7.61 3.65
CA GLU A 12 16.97 6.92 2.80
C GLU A 12 17.10 5.42 3.08
N GLU A 13 17.09 5.00 4.35
CA GLU A 13 17.11 3.57 4.71
C GLU A 13 15.85 2.84 4.20
N ARG A 14 14.69 3.51 4.26
CA ARG A 14 13.44 2.97 3.69
C ARG A 14 13.50 2.88 2.18
N LYS A 15 14.14 3.85 1.50
CA LYS A 15 14.42 3.80 0.05
C LYS A 15 15.41 2.68 -0.32
N GLN A 16 16.34 2.30 0.55
CA GLN A 16 17.21 1.14 0.33
C GLN A 16 16.44 -0.18 0.40
N LYS A 17 15.50 -0.34 1.34
CA LYS A 17 14.62 -1.52 1.39
C LYS A 17 13.72 -1.64 0.14
N PHE A 18 13.27 -0.51 -0.38
CA PHE A 18 12.59 -0.41 -1.68
C PHE A 18 13.44 -0.96 -2.83
N LYS A 19 14.70 -0.52 -2.95
CA LYS A 19 15.62 -0.98 -3.99
C LYS A 19 15.86 -2.49 -3.92
N HIS A 20 15.96 -3.04 -2.71
CA HIS A 20 16.18 -4.48 -2.54
C HIS A 20 14.98 -5.31 -3.02
N ASN A 21 13.73 -4.86 -2.81
CA ASN A 21 12.54 -5.63 -3.20
C ASN A 21 12.22 -5.54 -4.71
N SER A 22 12.61 -4.43 -5.36
CA SER A 22 12.49 -4.25 -6.81
C SER A 22 13.53 -5.02 -7.62
N ASP A 23 14.64 -5.44 -7.00
CA ASP A 23 15.73 -6.18 -7.66
C ASP A 23 15.46 -7.70 -7.69
N ILE A 24 14.41 -8.16 -6.99
CA ILE A 24 14.01 -9.57 -6.99
C ILE A 24 13.48 -9.94 -8.38
N PRO A 25 14.09 -10.90 -9.09
CA PRO A 25 13.57 -11.38 -10.36
C PRO A 25 12.14 -11.90 -10.23
N GLY A 26 11.21 -11.38 -11.04
CA GLY A 26 9.79 -11.74 -10.99
C GLY A 26 8.94 -10.89 -10.04
N SER A 27 9.52 -9.90 -9.36
CA SER A 27 8.73 -8.85 -8.70
C SER A 27 8.00 -7.97 -9.71
N ILE A 28 6.79 -7.57 -9.34
CA ILE A 28 5.97 -6.57 -10.05
C ILE A 28 5.80 -5.34 -9.17
N CYS A 29 5.47 -4.22 -9.81
CA CYS A 29 5.08 -2.97 -9.16
C CYS A 29 3.72 -2.55 -9.69
N VAL A 30 2.74 -2.35 -8.80
CA VAL A 30 1.37 -1.96 -9.16
C VAL A 30 0.90 -0.78 -8.34
N ASN A 31 0.03 0.04 -8.93
CA ASN A 31 -0.62 1.14 -8.24
C ASN A 31 -2.06 0.76 -7.90
N LEU A 32 -2.47 1.07 -6.66
CA LEU A 32 -3.83 0.91 -6.16
C LEU A 32 -4.42 2.29 -5.82
N ARG A 33 -5.44 2.69 -6.57
CA ARG A 33 -6.21 3.91 -6.29
C ARG A 33 -7.23 3.66 -5.19
N THR A 34 -7.25 4.55 -4.20
CA THR A 34 -8.10 4.42 -3.01
C THR A 34 -8.83 5.72 -2.70
N PRO A 35 -10.14 5.69 -2.38
CA PRO A 35 -10.86 6.85 -1.86
C PRO A 35 -10.17 7.49 -0.64
N ASN A 36 -10.10 8.82 -0.58
CA ASN A 36 -9.33 9.53 0.46
C ASN A 36 -9.76 9.14 1.89
N ASP A 37 -11.06 8.97 2.10
CA ASP A 37 -11.64 8.62 3.41
C ASP A 37 -11.20 7.23 3.91
N LEU A 38 -10.71 6.37 3.01
CA LEU A 38 -10.29 5.00 3.32
C LEU A 38 -8.78 4.88 3.54
N ILE A 39 -7.98 5.86 3.10
CA ILE A 39 -6.51 5.83 3.23
C ILE A 39 -6.13 5.70 4.71
N GLY A 40 -6.68 6.56 5.57
CA GLY A 40 -6.38 6.53 7.01
C GLY A 40 -6.76 5.21 7.68
N LEU A 41 -7.82 4.55 7.19
CA LEU A 41 -8.27 3.25 7.68
C LEU A 41 -7.30 2.13 7.30
N ILE A 42 -6.84 2.10 6.05
CA ILE A 42 -5.88 1.12 5.54
C ILE A 42 -4.52 1.29 6.21
N VAL A 43 -4.08 2.53 6.41
CA VAL A 43 -2.80 2.84 7.07
C VAL A 43 -2.87 2.45 8.55
N GLY A 44 -3.97 2.79 9.22
CA GLY A 44 -4.16 2.55 10.64
C GLY A 44 -3.29 3.44 11.53
N ARG A 45 -3.52 3.36 12.85
CA ARG A 45 -2.80 4.16 13.85
C ARG A 45 -1.28 3.90 13.75
N ASN A 46 -0.48 4.96 13.57
CA ASN A 46 0.97 4.88 13.40
C ASN A 46 1.43 3.94 12.25
N GLY A 47 0.57 3.70 11.26
CA GLY A 47 0.85 2.76 10.17
C GLY A 47 0.77 1.29 10.56
N ALA A 48 0.20 0.95 11.72
CA ALA A 48 0.21 -0.43 12.23
C ALA A 48 -0.48 -1.42 11.28
N THR A 49 -1.61 -1.03 10.67
CA THR A 49 -2.36 -1.88 9.76
C THR A 49 -1.56 -2.14 8.49
N ILE A 50 -1.13 -1.08 7.79
CA ILE A 50 -0.39 -1.25 6.52
C ILE A 50 0.96 -1.96 6.73
N ARG A 51 1.64 -1.73 7.86
CA ARG A 51 2.86 -2.46 8.22
C ARG A 51 2.59 -3.95 8.42
N ASN A 52 1.47 -4.31 9.04
CA ASN A 52 1.08 -5.70 9.20
C ASN A 52 0.78 -6.35 7.86
N ILE A 53 0.02 -5.66 6.99
CA ILE A 53 -0.26 -6.13 5.62
C ILE A 53 1.06 -6.40 4.90
N GLN A 54 1.93 -5.40 4.78
CA GLN A 54 3.25 -5.54 4.16
C GLN A 54 4.05 -6.74 4.69
N LYS A 55 4.05 -6.97 6.01
CA LYS A 55 4.77 -8.07 6.64
C LYS A 55 4.18 -9.43 6.26
N VAL A 56 2.85 -9.56 6.32
CA VAL A 56 2.15 -10.83 6.09
C VAL A 56 2.10 -11.18 4.60
N SER A 57 1.91 -10.18 3.74
CA SER A 57 1.90 -10.37 2.29
C SER A 57 3.30 -10.38 1.68
N GLU A 58 4.36 -10.12 2.45
CA GLU A 58 5.73 -10.02 1.94
C GLU A 58 5.84 -9.03 0.76
N THR A 59 5.21 -7.87 0.93
CA THR A 59 5.23 -6.79 -0.07
C THR A 59 5.75 -5.51 0.55
N TYR A 60 6.35 -4.68 -0.28
CA TYR A 60 6.55 -3.28 0.04
C TYR A 60 5.32 -2.47 -0.45
N ILE A 61 4.77 -1.58 0.36
CA ILE A 61 3.63 -0.71 0.02
C ILE A 61 3.95 0.73 0.41
N GLU A 62 4.12 1.58 -0.59
CA GLU A 62 4.22 3.02 -0.39
C GLU A 62 2.85 3.59 -0.04
N THR A 63 2.77 4.28 1.10
CA THR A 63 1.58 5.02 1.51
C THR A 63 1.61 6.41 0.89
N PRO A 64 0.50 6.91 0.33
CA PRO A 64 0.43 8.29 -0.16
C PRO A 64 0.83 9.29 0.95
N LYS A 65 1.84 10.12 0.68
CA LYS A 65 2.37 11.12 1.64
C LYS A 65 1.60 12.45 1.62
N GLU A 66 0.99 12.76 0.48
CA GLU A 66 0.27 14.02 0.25
C GLU A 66 -1.23 13.79 0.39
N SER A 67 -1.94 14.76 0.99
CA SER A 67 -3.38 14.69 1.26
C SER A 67 -4.27 14.52 0.02
N HIS A 68 -3.73 14.78 -1.17
CA HIS A 68 -4.44 14.63 -2.45
C HIS A 68 -4.00 13.40 -3.24
N ASN A 69 -2.97 12.69 -2.80
CA ASN A 69 -2.50 11.48 -3.48
C ASN A 69 -3.32 10.27 -3.01
N GLN A 70 -3.99 9.61 -3.95
CA GLN A 70 -4.87 8.47 -3.71
C GLN A 70 -4.21 7.12 -3.98
N TRP A 71 -2.92 7.10 -4.30
CA TRP A 71 -2.24 5.93 -4.83
C TRP A 71 -1.35 5.28 -3.79
N PHE A 72 -1.62 4.00 -3.52
CA PHE A 72 -0.66 3.10 -2.90
C PHE A 72 0.18 2.44 -3.98
N THR A 73 1.50 2.43 -3.81
CA THR A 73 2.43 1.75 -4.74
C THR A 73 2.88 0.45 -4.10
N MET A 74 2.60 -0.69 -4.72
CA MET A 74 2.85 -2.02 -4.15
C MET A 74 3.90 -2.76 -4.97
N THR A 75 4.97 -3.23 -4.32
CA THR A 75 6.09 -3.93 -4.96
C THR A 75 6.33 -5.28 -4.29
N GLY A 76 6.37 -6.35 -5.08
CA GLY A 76 6.69 -7.71 -4.63
C GLY A 76 6.34 -8.75 -5.69
N LEU A 77 6.43 -10.03 -5.34
CA LEU A 77 6.00 -11.11 -6.25
C LEU A 77 4.51 -10.99 -6.58
N MET A 78 4.10 -11.46 -7.76
CA MET A 78 2.71 -11.35 -8.23
C MET A 78 1.69 -11.90 -7.22
N ALA A 79 1.93 -13.09 -6.67
CA ALA A 79 1.05 -13.70 -5.66
C ALA A 79 0.99 -12.88 -4.35
N ASN A 80 2.13 -12.30 -3.95
CA ASN A 80 2.27 -11.50 -2.74
C ASN A 80 1.52 -10.16 -2.88
N VAL A 81 1.65 -9.52 -4.03
CA VAL A 81 0.90 -8.30 -4.37
C VAL A 81 -0.61 -8.57 -4.40
N GLU A 82 -1.03 -9.69 -4.97
CA GLU A 82 -2.45 -10.07 -4.99
C GLU A 82 -2.99 -10.37 -3.58
N ASN A 83 -2.20 -11.04 -2.74
CA ASN A 83 -2.54 -11.23 -1.34
C ASN A 83 -2.70 -9.89 -0.60
N ALA A 84 -1.76 -8.96 -0.79
CA ALA A 84 -1.82 -7.63 -0.19
C ALA A 84 -3.09 -6.86 -0.61
N LYS A 85 -3.49 -6.95 -1.90
CA LYS A 85 -4.74 -6.37 -2.41
C LYS A 85 -5.97 -6.93 -1.68
N HIS A 86 -6.05 -8.26 -1.54
CA HIS A 86 -7.13 -8.90 -0.80
C HIS A 86 -7.18 -8.46 0.66
N MET A 87 -6.04 -8.42 1.35
CA MET A 87 -5.95 -7.97 2.73
C MET A 87 -6.43 -6.52 2.90
N ILE A 88 -6.11 -5.63 1.97
CA ILE A 88 -6.58 -4.24 1.98
C ILE A 88 -8.11 -4.20 1.82
N ALA A 89 -8.65 -4.88 0.80
CA ALA A 89 -10.09 -4.89 0.53
C ALA A 89 -10.89 -5.50 1.70
N GLU A 90 -10.42 -6.62 2.26
CA GLU A 90 -11.04 -7.29 3.41
C GLU A 90 -11.01 -6.38 4.65
N HIS A 91 -9.86 -5.76 4.96
CA HIS A 91 -9.73 -4.89 6.12
C HIS A 91 -10.72 -3.73 6.07
N VAL A 92 -10.83 -3.07 4.91
CA VAL A 92 -11.78 -1.98 4.71
C VAL A 92 -13.22 -2.49 4.79
N SER A 93 -13.50 -3.67 4.23
CA SER A 93 -14.83 -4.26 4.26
C SER A 93 -15.33 -4.50 5.68
N LEU A 94 -14.50 -5.15 6.51
CA LEU A 94 -14.81 -5.45 7.91
C LEU A 94 -15.03 -4.19 8.75
N LYS A 95 -14.30 -3.12 8.45
CA LYS A 95 -14.35 -1.86 9.21
C LYS A 95 -15.51 -0.95 8.83
N THR A 96 -15.98 -1.06 7.59
CA THR A 96 -17.04 -0.20 7.06
C THR A 96 -18.39 -0.90 6.97
N ASN A 97 -18.45 -2.21 7.22
CA ASN A 97 -19.62 -3.05 7.00
C ASN A 97 -20.18 -2.92 5.57
N ARG A 98 -19.28 -2.77 4.59
CA ARG A 98 -19.58 -2.70 3.15
C ARG A 98 -18.64 -3.65 2.43
N HIS A 99 -19.10 -4.26 1.34
CA HIS A 99 -18.24 -5.17 0.58
C HIS A 99 -17.35 -4.39 -0.39
N PHE A 100 -16.04 -4.38 -0.13
CA PHE A 100 -15.03 -3.79 -0.99
C PHE A 100 -14.26 -4.85 -1.78
N TYR A 101 -13.87 -4.49 -3.00
CA TYR A 101 -13.04 -5.29 -3.88
C TYR A 101 -12.10 -4.39 -4.70
N ILE A 102 -11.10 -5.01 -5.33
CA ILE A 102 -10.17 -4.32 -6.22
C ILE A 102 -10.61 -4.60 -7.66
N ASP A 103 -11.02 -3.57 -8.37
CA ASP A 103 -11.42 -3.67 -9.77
C ASP A 103 -10.25 -3.27 -10.68
N LEU A 104 -10.06 -4.02 -11.77
CA LEU A 104 -9.08 -3.70 -12.79
C LEU A 104 -9.76 -2.88 -13.88
N MET A 105 -9.52 -1.58 -13.85
CA MET A 105 -10.09 -0.66 -14.82
C MET A 105 -9.53 -0.88 -16.24
N PRO A 106 -10.25 -0.49 -17.30
CA PRO A 106 -9.79 -0.64 -18.68
C PRO A 106 -8.47 0.09 -19.00
N ASN A 107 -8.13 1.10 -18.21
CA ASN A 107 -6.86 1.81 -18.31
C ASN A 107 -5.70 1.09 -17.60
N GLY A 108 -5.94 -0.08 -16.99
CA GLY A 108 -4.96 -0.88 -16.26
C GLY A 108 -4.83 -0.52 -14.77
N ASP A 109 -5.62 0.42 -14.27
CA ASP A 109 -5.54 0.83 -12.86
C ASP A 109 -6.26 -0.17 -11.96
N ASN A 110 -5.63 -0.48 -10.81
CA ASN A 110 -6.31 -1.19 -9.73
C ASN A 110 -7.05 -0.15 -8.89
N VAL A 111 -8.36 -0.32 -8.69
CA VAL A 111 -9.19 0.63 -7.94
C VAL A 111 -9.92 -0.08 -6.82
N LEU A 112 -9.74 0.40 -5.58
CA LEU A 112 -10.55 -0.05 -4.45
C LEU A 112 -11.96 0.54 -4.54
N THR A 113 -12.94 -0.32 -4.76
CA THR A 113 -14.35 0.06 -4.94
C THR A 113 -15.27 -0.84 -4.10
N SER A 114 -16.55 -0.48 -3.98
CA SER A 114 -17.57 -1.26 -3.25
C SER A 114 -18.83 -1.42 -4.08
N TYR A 115 -19.61 -2.47 -3.85
CA TYR A 115 -20.98 -2.55 -4.37
C TYR A 115 -21.89 -1.56 -3.61
N GLN A 116 -22.89 -1.02 -4.30
CA GLN A 116 -23.97 -0.24 -3.69
C GLN A 116 -24.94 -1.15 -2.95
#